data_AF-A0A383DAA9-F1
#
_entry.id   AF-A0A383DAA9-F1
#
_cell.length_a   1.000
_cell.length_b   1.000
_cell.length_c   1.000
_cell.angle_alpha   90.00
_cell.angle_beta   90.00
_cell.angle_gamma   90.00
#
_symmetry.space_group_name_H-M   'P 1'
#
loop_
_entity.id
_entity.type
_entity.pdbx_description
1 polymer ?
#
loop_
_entity_poly.entity_id
_entity_poly.type
_entity_poly.pdbx_seq_one_letter_code
_entity_poly.pdbx_strand_id
1 'polypeptide(L)'
;ECEAFCPPNRNGIECIVMHEGSGKPIVSEPLCIGCGICINKCPFDALIITNLPQELESDMTHRYSENGFRLFRLPVPREEQVVGILGANGMGKSTAINLLSGTLRPNLGDWLAGERPWEDVLEAFPRGELRDFMTSVSEEGVRIAVKPQYVDKIPRAFEGSVSALLERVDQRGVITEVSEALAIDHLFDRNLPELSGGELQRVAIAATLLKDADVYFFDEPSSYLDIYERMRVVKI
;
A
#
# COMPACT_ATOMS: atom_id res chain seq x y z
N GLU A 1 31.42 -5.08 4.03
CA GLU A 1 31.89 -3.94 4.86
C GLU A 1 31.12 -3.81 6.17
N CYS A 2 29.78 -3.76 6.15
CA CYS A 2 28.95 -3.67 7.37
C CYS A 2 29.32 -4.72 8.44
N GLU A 3 29.48 -5.98 8.04
CA GLU A 3 29.95 -7.07 8.92
C GLU A 3 31.32 -6.79 9.54
N ALA A 4 32.31 -6.40 8.74
CA ALA A 4 33.69 -6.18 9.18
C ALA A 4 33.83 -5.01 10.18
N PHE A 5 32.98 -4.00 10.07
CA PHE A 5 33.00 -2.81 10.95
C PHE A 5 32.04 -2.90 12.14
N CYS A 6 31.18 -3.93 12.21
CA CYS A 6 30.23 -4.15 13.29
C CYS A 6 30.95 -4.56 14.59
N PRO A 7 30.86 -3.79 15.70
CA PRO A 7 31.55 -4.13 16.93
C PRO A 7 31.16 -5.49 17.53
N PRO A 8 29.87 -5.88 17.59
CA PRO A 8 29.48 -7.25 17.95
C PRO A 8 30.21 -8.33 17.14
N ASN A 9 30.25 -8.22 15.81
CA ASN A 9 30.97 -9.17 14.94
C ASN A 9 32.46 -9.23 15.25
N ARG A 10 33.09 -8.08 15.49
CA ARG A 10 34.52 -8.02 15.89
C ARG A 10 34.80 -8.67 17.24
N ASN A 11 33.78 -8.81 18.09
CA ASN A 11 33.84 -9.51 19.37
C ASN A 11 33.36 -10.98 19.26
N GLY A 12 33.19 -11.52 18.03
CA GLY A 12 32.79 -12.90 17.80
C GLY A 12 31.28 -13.16 17.90
N ILE A 13 30.45 -12.12 17.95
CA ILE A 13 28.98 -12.24 17.95
C ILE A 13 28.46 -12.01 16.54
N GLU A 14 27.72 -12.97 15.99
CA GLU A 14 27.16 -12.90 14.63
C GLU A 14 25.96 -11.93 14.53
N CYS A 15 26.20 -10.64 14.72
CA CYS A 15 25.16 -9.62 14.65
C CYS A 15 24.80 -9.26 13.20
N ILE A 16 25.77 -9.15 12.30
CA ILE A 16 25.53 -8.93 10.87
C ILE A 16 26.11 -10.13 10.11
N VAL A 17 25.28 -10.85 9.37
CA VAL A 17 25.70 -12.04 8.61
C VAL A 17 25.30 -11.90 7.15
N MET A 18 26.09 -12.48 6.25
CA MET A 18 25.75 -12.52 4.82
C MET A 18 24.81 -13.68 4.54
N HIS A 19 23.61 -13.38 4.04
CA HIS A 19 22.67 -14.42 3.65
C HIS A 19 23.12 -15.09 2.35
N GLU A 20 23.45 -16.39 2.43
CA GLU A 20 24.04 -17.15 1.33
C GLU A 20 23.16 -17.17 0.07
N GLY A 21 21.83 -17.20 0.22
CA GLY A 21 20.92 -17.27 -0.93
C GLY A 21 20.68 -15.93 -1.66
N SER A 22 20.73 -14.81 -0.94
CA SER A 22 20.39 -13.49 -1.51
C SER A 22 21.63 -12.61 -1.75
N GLY A 23 22.78 -12.97 -1.17
CA GLY A 23 23.99 -12.16 -1.17
C GLY A 23 23.82 -10.84 -0.42
N LYS A 24 22.78 -10.70 0.41
CA LYS A 24 22.49 -9.47 1.18
C LYS A 24 22.88 -9.65 2.65
N PRO A 25 23.37 -8.58 3.31
CA PRO A 25 23.57 -8.62 4.75
C PRO A 25 22.23 -8.68 5.49
N ILE A 26 22.16 -9.54 6.51
CA ILE A 26 21.09 -9.62 7.50
C ILE A 26 21.64 -9.08 8.82
N VAL A 27 20.88 -8.21 9.46
CA VAL A 27 21.19 -7.65 10.77
C VAL A 27 20.28 -8.30 11.81
N SER A 28 20.88 -9.00 12.77
CA SER A 28 20.20 -9.50 13.96
C SER A 28 19.89 -8.34 14.89
N GLU A 29 18.61 -7.99 14.98
CA GLU A 29 18.11 -6.91 15.83
C GLU A 29 18.40 -7.13 17.32
N PRO A 30 18.21 -8.34 17.91
CA PRO A 30 18.51 -8.58 19.32
C PRO A 30 20.00 -8.43 19.66
N LEU A 31 20.89 -8.70 18.70
CA LEU A 31 22.34 -8.61 18.88
C LEU A 31 22.89 -7.22 18.52
N CYS A 32 22.08 -6.38 17.87
CA CYS A 32 22.49 -5.05 17.45
C CYS A 32 22.46 -4.08 18.63
N ILE A 33 23.62 -3.50 18.95
CA ILE A 33 23.75 -2.51 20.03
C ILE A 33 23.39 -1.08 19.60
N GLY A 34 22.87 -0.87 18.38
CA GLY A 34 22.41 0.45 17.94
C GLY A 34 23.50 1.52 17.77
N CYS A 35 24.78 1.13 17.63
CA CYS A 35 25.91 2.06 17.60
C CYS A 35 26.08 2.87 16.30
N GLY A 36 25.40 2.48 15.21
CA GLY A 36 25.42 3.20 13.93
C GLY A 36 26.72 3.13 13.11
N ILE A 37 27.75 2.39 13.56
CA ILE A 37 29.05 2.33 12.85
C ILE A 37 28.90 1.73 11.45
N CYS A 38 28.10 0.67 11.29
CA CYS A 38 27.85 0.04 10.00
C CYS A 38 27.11 0.95 9.01
N ILE A 39 26.30 1.91 9.50
CA ILE A 39 25.64 2.93 8.67
C ILE A 39 26.70 3.87 8.11
N ASN A 40 27.52 4.46 8.99
CA ASN A 40 28.57 5.42 8.59
C ASN A 40 29.65 4.82 7.68
N LYS A 41 29.80 3.50 7.71
CA LYS A 41 30.73 2.76 6.85
C LYS A 41 30.05 2.18 5.61
N CYS A 42 28.75 2.33 5.45
CA CYS A 42 28.06 1.89 4.24
C CYS A 42 28.33 2.91 3.12
N PRO A 43 28.88 2.49 1.97
CA PRO A 43 29.17 3.40 0.86
C PRO A 43 27.92 3.86 0.09
N PHE A 44 26.75 3.26 0.37
CA PHE A 44 25.51 3.45 -0.40
C PHE A 44 24.29 3.79 0.47
N ASP A 45 24.48 4.09 1.76
CA ASP A 45 23.38 4.35 2.71
C ASP A 45 22.29 3.24 2.72
N ALA A 46 22.69 2.00 2.42
CA ALA A 46 21.77 0.86 2.30
C ALA A 46 21.36 0.26 3.65
N LEU A 47 22.01 0.66 4.75
CA LEU A 47 21.66 0.26 6.11
C LEU A 47 21.12 1.46 6.88
N ILE A 48 19.94 1.30 7.46
CA ILE A 48 19.33 2.26 8.36
C ILE A 48 19.08 1.53 9.68
N ILE A 49 19.66 2.03 10.79
CA ILE A 49 19.38 1.53 12.13
C ILE A 49 18.77 2.67 12.93
N THR A 50 17.58 2.43 13.46
CA THR A 50 16.84 3.39 14.28
C THR A 50 16.63 2.78 15.66
N ASN A 51 17.11 3.46 16.70
CA ASN A 51 16.86 3.03 18.07
C ASN A 51 15.45 3.48 18.45
N LEU A 52 14.52 2.52 18.54
CA LEU A 52 13.18 2.78 19.01
C LEU A 52 13.17 2.74 20.55
N PRO A 53 12.45 3.67 21.22
CA PRO A 53 12.36 3.68 22.68
C PRO A 53 11.69 2.42 23.25
N GLN A 54 10.81 1.79 22.47
CA GLN A 54 10.25 0.46 22.68
C GLN A 54 9.80 -0.07 21.32
N GLU A 55 10.01 -1.35 21.05
CA GLU A 55 9.36 -1.99 19.90
C GLU A 55 7.85 -2.05 20.20
N LEU A 56 7.02 -1.79 19.19
CA LEU A 56 5.63 -2.25 19.25
C LEU A 56 5.67 -3.78 19.12
N GLU A 57 6.04 -4.47 20.20
CA GLU A 57 6.09 -5.95 20.24
C GLU A 57 4.69 -6.55 20.01
N SER A 58 3.65 -5.72 20.18
CA SER A 58 2.24 -6.03 19.93
C SER A 58 1.74 -5.36 18.65
N ASP A 59 0.69 -5.96 18.06
CA ASP A 59 -0.05 -5.42 16.91
C ASP A 59 0.72 -5.40 15.57
N MET A 60 1.73 -6.27 15.39
CA MET A 60 2.36 -6.44 14.08
C MET A 60 1.35 -7.06 13.10
N THR A 61 1.02 -6.33 12.04
CA THR A 61 0.05 -6.77 11.03
C THR A 61 0.74 -7.54 9.92
N HIS A 62 1.87 -7.02 9.43
CA HIS A 62 2.55 -7.59 8.27
C HIS A 62 4.06 -7.31 8.29
N ARG A 63 4.85 -8.27 7.80
CA ARG A 63 6.30 -8.14 7.58
C ARG A 63 6.70 -8.78 6.26
N TYR A 64 7.49 -8.09 5.44
CA TYR A 64 7.93 -8.61 4.14
C TYR A 64 9.13 -9.55 4.21
N SER A 65 10.04 -9.33 5.15
CA SER A 65 11.24 -10.16 5.36
C SER A 65 11.90 -9.85 6.70
N GLU A 66 12.98 -10.56 7.04
CA GLU A 66 13.71 -10.41 8.30
C GLU A 66 14.13 -8.95 8.58
N ASN A 67 14.81 -8.27 7.66
CA ASN A 67 15.06 -6.82 7.79
C ASN A 67 14.22 -6.00 6.81
N GLY A 68 13.06 -6.53 6.45
CA GLY A 68 12.11 -5.89 5.56
C GLY A 68 11.18 -4.92 6.30
N PHE A 69 10.42 -4.17 5.51
CA PHE A 69 9.39 -3.28 6.04
C PHE A 69 8.36 -4.06 6.89
N ARG A 70 7.98 -3.46 8.02
CA ARG A 70 6.97 -3.95 8.95
C ARG A 70 5.84 -2.93 9.05
N LEU A 71 4.61 -3.42 9.03
CA LEU A 71 3.42 -2.62 9.28
C LEU A 71 2.79 -3.04 10.60
N PHE A 72 2.52 -2.06 11.44
CA PHE A 72 1.82 -2.23 12.72
C PHE A 72 0.47 -1.55 12.65
N ARG A 73 -0.56 -2.26 13.14
CA ARG A 73 -1.97 -1.83 13.11
C ARG A 73 -2.47 -1.54 11.68
N LEU A 74 -3.76 -1.24 11.57
CA LEU A 74 -4.40 -0.77 10.35
C LEU A 74 -5.38 0.35 10.69
N PRO A 75 -5.61 1.30 9.78
CA PRO A 75 -6.71 2.24 9.94
C PRO A 75 -8.04 1.48 9.81
N VAL A 76 -9.05 1.95 10.54
CA VAL A 76 -10.38 1.35 10.56
C VAL A 76 -11.25 2.06 9.51
N PRO A 77 -11.77 1.35 8.49
CA PRO A 77 -12.77 1.92 7.59
C PRO A 77 -14.05 2.28 8.36
N ARG A 78 -14.67 3.40 8.03
CA ARG A 78 -15.92 3.86 8.64
C ARG A 78 -16.98 4.08 7.58
N GLU A 79 -18.19 3.65 7.88
CA GLU A 79 -19.35 3.87 7.01
C GLU A 79 -19.65 5.37 6.88
N GLU A 80 -20.07 5.78 5.68
CA GLU A 80 -20.47 7.16 5.35
C GLU A 80 -19.42 8.25 5.69
N GLN A 81 -18.14 7.86 5.80
CA GLN A 81 -17.05 8.76 6.16
C GLN A 81 -15.84 8.57 5.25
N VAL A 82 -15.13 9.68 5.00
CA VAL A 82 -13.82 9.64 4.33
C VAL A 82 -12.74 9.51 5.40
N VAL A 83 -12.05 8.37 5.42
CA VAL A 83 -10.91 8.13 6.32
C VAL A 83 -9.62 8.51 5.61
N GLY A 84 -8.97 9.58 6.07
CA GLY A 84 -7.69 10.04 5.53
C GLY A 84 -6.49 9.31 6.14
N ILE A 85 -5.60 8.76 5.30
CA ILE A 85 -4.32 8.18 5.72
C ILE A 85 -3.20 9.15 5.36
N LEU A 86 -2.58 9.77 6.37
CA LEU A 86 -1.52 10.75 6.20
C LEU A 86 -0.17 10.21 6.69
N GLY A 87 0.88 10.47 5.93
CA GLY A 87 2.22 10.01 6.27
C GLY A 87 3.22 10.18 5.13
N ALA A 88 4.51 10.17 5.47
CA ALA A 88 5.59 10.20 4.49
C ALA A 88 5.57 8.97 3.56
N ASN A 89 6.29 9.06 2.44
CA ASN A 89 6.45 7.94 1.52
C ASN A 89 7.25 6.82 2.21
N GLY A 90 6.88 5.57 1.96
CA GLY A 90 7.50 4.41 2.60
C GLY A 90 6.98 4.08 4.00
N MET A 91 6.01 4.81 4.55
CA MET A 91 5.38 4.47 5.85
C MET A 91 4.34 3.34 5.78
N GLY A 92 4.14 2.71 4.62
CA GLY A 92 3.22 1.59 4.47
C GLY A 92 1.75 1.94 4.20
N LYS A 93 1.46 3.16 3.72
CA LYS A 93 0.10 3.58 3.32
C LYS A 93 -0.50 2.63 2.26
N SER A 94 0.23 2.39 1.17
CA SER A 94 -0.18 1.47 0.11
C SER A 94 -0.27 0.02 0.62
N THR A 95 0.62 -0.39 1.53
CA THR A 95 0.56 -1.71 2.18
C THR A 95 -0.71 -1.85 3.01
N ALA A 96 -1.10 -0.83 3.77
CA ALA A 96 -2.34 -0.82 4.54
C ALA A 96 -3.58 -0.95 3.64
N ILE A 97 -3.61 -0.23 2.52
CA ILE A 97 -4.68 -0.35 1.51
C ILE A 97 -4.75 -1.78 0.97
N ASN A 98 -3.63 -2.37 0.58
CA ASN A 98 -3.61 -3.74 0.04
C ASN A 98 -4.06 -4.80 1.07
N LEU A 99 -3.75 -4.58 2.35
CA LEU A 99 -4.20 -5.46 3.44
C LEU A 99 -5.72 -5.32 3.67
N LEU A 100 -6.23 -4.08 3.70
CA LEU A 100 -7.65 -3.81 3.87
C LEU A 100 -8.49 -4.22 2.65
N SER A 101 -7.92 -4.18 1.45
CA SER A 101 -8.59 -4.62 0.23
C SER A 101 -8.55 -6.15 0.03
N GLY A 102 -7.90 -6.89 0.92
CA GLY A 102 -7.71 -8.33 0.80
C GLY A 102 -6.73 -8.76 -0.31
N THR A 103 -6.11 -7.82 -1.03
CA THR A 103 -5.12 -8.10 -2.08
C THR A 103 -3.82 -8.67 -1.51
N LEU A 104 -3.50 -8.28 -0.28
CA LEU A 104 -2.41 -8.84 0.52
C LEU A 104 -3.00 -9.39 1.82
N ARG A 105 -2.68 -10.63 2.20
CA ARG A 105 -3.11 -11.16 3.50
C ARG A 105 -2.13 -10.76 4.62
N PRO A 106 -2.60 -10.33 5.79
CA PRO A 106 -1.75 -10.16 6.96
C PRO A 106 -1.02 -11.46 7.31
N ASN A 107 0.28 -11.38 7.63
CA ASN A 107 1.07 -12.53 8.05
C ASN A 107 1.49 -12.46 9.52
N LEU A 108 1.04 -11.42 10.23
CA LEU A 108 1.26 -11.22 11.66
C LEU A 108 2.75 -11.28 12.07
N GLY A 109 3.62 -10.88 11.15
CA GLY A 109 5.07 -10.88 11.37
C GLY A 109 5.78 -12.18 10.99
N ASP A 110 5.06 -13.19 10.52
CA ASP A 110 5.65 -14.44 10.02
C ASP A 110 5.76 -14.42 8.49
N TRP A 111 6.90 -13.95 7.99
CA TRP A 111 7.17 -13.85 6.55
C TRP A 111 7.67 -15.15 5.92
N LEU A 112 7.94 -16.18 6.74
CA LEU A 112 8.43 -17.49 6.28
C LEU A 112 7.27 -18.46 6.10
N ALA A 113 6.25 -18.37 6.96
CA ALA A 113 4.98 -18.99 6.66
C ALA A 113 4.40 -18.36 5.39
N GLY A 114 3.85 -19.20 4.51
CA GLY A 114 3.05 -18.72 3.38
C GLY A 114 1.78 -18.01 3.85
N GLU A 115 0.76 -18.00 3.01
CA GLU A 115 -0.52 -17.41 3.41
C GLU A 115 -1.12 -18.12 4.64
N ARG A 116 -1.41 -17.35 5.69
CA ARG A 116 -2.11 -17.84 6.88
C ARG A 116 -3.61 -18.00 6.61
N PRO A 117 -4.30 -18.96 7.24
CA PRO A 117 -5.76 -19.01 7.23
C PRO A 117 -6.36 -17.70 7.79
N TRP A 118 -7.51 -17.29 7.28
CA TRP A 118 -8.20 -16.09 7.77
C TRP A 118 -8.61 -16.20 9.24
N GLU A 119 -8.95 -17.40 9.71
CA GLU A 119 -9.29 -17.67 11.11
C GLU A 119 -8.18 -17.18 12.06
N ASP A 120 -6.93 -17.62 11.83
CA ASP A 120 -5.75 -17.20 12.61
C ASP A 120 -5.52 -15.68 12.54
N VAL A 121 -5.71 -15.10 11.35
CA VAL A 121 -5.53 -13.66 11.13
C VAL A 121 -6.56 -12.85 11.93
N LEU A 122 -7.83 -13.25 11.87
CA LEU A 122 -8.93 -12.56 12.55
C LEU A 122 -8.86 -12.71 14.07
N GLU A 123 -8.33 -13.83 14.59
CA GLU A 123 -8.11 -14.02 16.02
C GLU A 123 -7.06 -13.05 16.58
N ALA A 124 -6.05 -12.69 15.80
CA ALA A 124 -5.01 -11.75 16.20
C ALA A 124 -5.49 -10.30 16.27
N PHE A 125 -6.56 -9.93 15.54
CA PHE A 125 -7.13 -8.60 15.61
C PHE A 125 -8.03 -8.44 16.86
N PRO A 126 -7.92 -7.30 17.58
CA PRO A 126 -8.85 -6.96 18.65
C PRO A 126 -10.30 -6.97 18.15
N ARG A 127 -11.24 -7.36 19.02
CA ARG A 127 -12.68 -7.25 18.72
C ARG A 127 -13.05 -5.79 18.46
N GLY A 128 -13.83 -5.55 17.41
CA GLY A 128 -14.31 -4.24 17.01
C GLY A 128 -14.40 -4.10 15.49
N GLU A 129 -14.68 -2.88 15.04
CA GLU A 129 -14.96 -2.53 13.63
C GLU A 129 -13.94 -3.08 12.63
N LEU A 130 -12.64 -3.02 12.96
CA LEU A 130 -11.60 -3.54 12.06
C LEU A 130 -11.71 -5.04 11.86
N ARG A 131 -11.91 -5.82 12.93
CA ARG A 131 -12.04 -7.28 12.83
C ARG A 131 -13.30 -7.65 12.08
N ASP A 132 -14.40 -6.95 12.33
CA ASP A 132 -15.67 -7.17 11.63
C ASP A 132 -15.50 -6.89 10.13
N PHE A 133 -14.85 -5.77 9.77
CA PHE A 133 -14.52 -5.46 8.39
C PHE A 133 -13.63 -6.53 7.73
N MET A 134 -12.54 -6.94 8.40
CA MET A 134 -11.64 -7.97 7.87
C MET A 134 -12.36 -9.33 7.74
N THR A 135 -13.35 -9.61 8.60
CA THR A 135 -14.20 -10.81 8.48
C THR A 135 -15.02 -10.73 7.19
N SER A 136 -15.69 -9.61 6.94
CA SER A 136 -16.40 -9.38 5.68
C SER A 136 -15.49 -9.48 4.45
N VAL A 137 -14.24 -9.00 4.53
CA VAL A 137 -13.23 -9.17 3.47
C VAL A 137 -12.92 -10.65 3.24
N SER A 138 -12.75 -11.44 4.32
CA SER A 138 -12.40 -12.86 4.24
C SER A 138 -13.51 -13.72 3.63
N GLU A 139 -14.77 -13.33 3.84
CA GLU A 139 -15.96 -14.03 3.35
C GLU A 139 -16.44 -13.51 2.00
N GLU A 140 -15.71 -12.57 1.38
CA GLU A 140 -16.13 -11.85 0.17
C GLU A 140 -17.50 -11.14 0.32
N GLY A 141 -17.88 -10.83 1.56
CA GLY A 141 -19.15 -10.18 1.93
C GLY A 141 -19.15 -8.66 1.75
N VAL A 142 -18.01 -8.07 1.37
CA VAL A 142 -17.86 -6.63 1.10
C VAL A 142 -17.25 -6.40 -0.28
N ARG A 143 -17.85 -5.52 -1.06
CA ARG A 143 -17.38 -5.17 -2.41
C ARG A 143 -16.40 -4.01 -2.32
N ILE A 144 -15.20 -4.21 -2.84
CA ILE A 144 -14.12 -3.24 -2.71
C ILE A 144 -13.66 -2.75 -4.09
N ALA A 145 -13.55 -1.44 -4.24
CA ALA A 145 -12.96 -0.80 -5.41
C ALA A 145 -11.67 -0.08 -5.01
N VAL A 146 -10.54 -0.47 -5.62
CA VAL A 146 -9.24 0.17 -5.38
C VAL A 146 -8.79 0.91 -6.64
N LYS A 147 -8.47 2.20 -6.49
CA LYS A 147 -7.80 2.98 -7.54
C LYS A 147 -6.32 2.57 -7.60
N PRO A 148 -5.80 2.12 -8.76
CA PRO A 148 -4.39 1.78 -8.88
C PRO A 148 -3.48 2.96 -8.54
N GLN A 149 -2.44 2.73 -7.75
CA GLN A 149 -1.44 3.76 -7.41
C GLN A 149 -0.78 4.32 -8.69
N TYR A 150 -0.37 3.42 -9.59
CA TYR A 150 0.34 3.73 -10.83
C TYR A 150 -0.61 3.77 -12.03
N VAL A 151 -1.02 4.98 -12.42
CA VAL A 151 -1.96 5.19 -13.54
C VAL A 151 -1.33 4.98 -14.92
N ASP A 152 -0.01 5.06 -15.02
CA ASP A 152 0.78 4.74 -16.22
C ASP A 152 0.70 3.27 -16.64
N LYS A 153 0.23 2.39 -15.74
CA LYS A 153 -0.03 0.98 -16.04
C LYS A 153 -1.38 0.74 -16.71
N ILE A 154 -2.32 1.67 -16.60
CA ILE A 154 -3.68 1.53 -17.15
C ILE A 154 -3.65 1.32 -18.68
N PRO A 155 -2.91 2.12 -19.47
CA PRO A 155 -2.83 1.90 -20.92
C PRO A 155 -2.17 0.58 -21.34
N ARG A 156 -1.47 -0.11 -20.42
CA ARG A 156 -0.90 -1.44 -20.66
C ARG A 156 -1.88 -2.57 -20.35
N ALA A 157 -2.85 -2.32 -19.48
CA ALA A 157 -3.85 -3.29 -19.06
C ALA A 157 -5.12 -3.24 -19.93
N PHE A 158 -5.35 -2.13 -20.62
CA PHE A 158 -6.50 -1.94 -21.51
C PHE A 158 -6.08 -1.18 -22.77
N GLU A 159 -6.40 -1.75 -23.92
CA GLU A 159 -6.27 -1.11 -25.23
C GLU A 159 -7.63 -0.55 -25.65
N GLY A 160 -7.72 0.76 -25.88
CA GLY A 160 -8.94 1.41 -26.36
C GLY A 160 -9.08 2.87 -25.93
N SER A 161 -10.27 3.41 -26.20
CA SER A 161 -10.66 4.77 -25.82
C SER A 161 -11.05 4.87 -24.34
N VAL A 162 -11.12 6.10 -23.84
CA VAL A 162 -11.65 6.39 -22.50
C VAL A 162 -13.09 5.92 -22.36
N SER A 163 -13.95 6.19 -23.36
CA SER A 163 -15.35 5.74 -23.34
C SER A 163 -15.46 4.21 -23.20
N ALA A 164 -14.69 3.46 -24.00
CA ALA A 164 -14.71 2.00 -23.95
C ALA A 164 -14.25 1.45 -22.59
N LEU A 165 -13.26 2.09 -21.94
CA LEU A 165 -12.85 1.72 -20.59
C LEU A 165 -13.97 1.98 -19.58
N LEU A 166 -14.53 3.19 -19.58
CA LEU A 166 -15.54 3.62 -18.60
C LEU A 166 -16.84 2.82 -18.75
N GLU A 167 -17.32 2.61 -19.97
CA GLU A 167 -18.51 1.77 -20.24
C GLU A 167 -18.32 0.33 -19.78
N ARG A 168 -17.10 -0.22 -19.92
CA ARG A 168 -16.79 -1.59 -19.48
C ARG A 168 -16.81 -1.74 -17.96
N VAL A 169 -16.42 -0.71 -17.21
CA VAL A 169 -16.34 -0.77 -15.74
C VAL A 169 -17.57 -0.21 -15.05
N ASP A 170 -18.47 0.46 -15.78
CA ASP A 170 -19.68 1.04 -15.21
C ASP A 170 -20.68 -0.03 -14.80
N GLN A 171 -20.81 -0.18 -13.49
CA GLN A 171 -21.76 -1.08 -12.85
C GLN A 171 -22.95 -0.31 -12.26
N ARG A 172 -22.84 1.03 -12.18
CA ARG A 172 -23.79 1.91 -11.52
C ARG A 172 -24.65 2.71 -12.50
N GLY A 173 -24.25 2.80 -13.76
CA GLY A 173 -24.94 3.58 -14.79
C GLY A 173 -24.76 5.10 -14.62
N VAL A 174 -23.67 5.53 -13.99
CA VAL A 174 -23.42 6.94 -13.60
C VAL A 174 -22.24 7.56 -14.36
N ILE A 175 -21.85 6.97 -15.50
CA ILE A 175 -20.76 7.46 -16.34
C ILE A 175 -20.83 8.96 -16.66
N THR A 176 -22.02 9.46 -17.03
CA THR A 176 -22.22 10.87 -17.39
C THR A 176 -21.99 11.79 -16.20
N GLU A 177 -22.60 11.51 -15.05
CA GLU A 177 -22.45 12.31 -13.82
C GLU A 177 -21.00 12.37 -13.36
N VAL A 178 -20.34 11.21 -13.27
CA VAL A 178 -18.94 11.12 -12.81
C VAL A 178 -17.99 11.83 -13.79
N SER A 179 -18.25 11.70 -15.09
CA SER A 179 -17.39 12.28 -16.12
C SER A 179 -17.52 13.80 -16.21
N GLU A 180 -18.73 14.34 -16.05
CA GLU A 180 -18.97 15.79 -15.92
C GLU A 180 -18.33 16.33 -14.62
N ALA A 181 -18.52 15.63 -13.50
CA ALA A 181 -17.95 16.03 -12.22
C ALA A 181 -16.42 16.11 -12.28
N LEU A 182 -15.75 15.16 -12.95
CA LEU A 182 -14.30 15.10 -13.14
C LEU A 182 -13.79 15.87 -14.38
N ALA A 183 -14.69 16.47 -15.16
CA ALA A 183 -14.40 17.17 -16.41
C ALA A 183 -13.54 16.33 -17.38
N ILE A 184 -13.95 15.08 -17.62
CA ILE A 184 -13.27 14.13 -18.54
C ILE A 184 -14.14 13.74 -19.74
N ASP A 185 -15.33 14.33 -19.86
CA ASP A 185 -16.27 14.19 -20.98
C ASP A 185 -15.61 14.42 -22.35
N HIS A 186 -14.80 15.47 -22.47
CA HIS A 186 -14.05 15.79 -23.68
C HIS A 186 -12.92 14.79 -24.02
N LEU A 187 -12.64 13.81 -23.15
CA LEU A 187 -11.61 12.80 -23.36
C LEU A 187 -12.15 11.48 -23.92
N PHE A 188 -13.47 11.33 -24.06
CA PHE A 188 -14.13 10.05 -24.35
C PHE A 188 -13.61 9.37 -25.61
N ASP A 189 -13.38 10.13 -26.67
CA ASP A 189 -12.91 9.61 -27.96
C ASP A 189 -11.39 9.41 -28.04
N ARG A 190 -10.63 9.87 -27.03
CA ARG A 190 -9.17 9.75 -27.00
C ARG A 190 -8.76 8.36 -26.52
N ASN A 191 -7.63 7.87 -27.03
CA ASN A 191 -7.06 6.61 -26.55
C ASN A 191 -6.29 6.82 -25.25
N LEU A 192 -6.31 5.84 -24.36
CA LEU A 192 -5.62 5.91 -23.06
C LEU A 192 -4.12 6.27 -23.17
N PRO A 193 -3.33 5.75 -24.13
CA PRO A 193 -1.91 6.12 -24.27
C PRO A 193 -1.66 7.58 -24.65
N GLU A 194 -2.67 8.28 -25.18
CA GLU A 194 -2.55 9.68 -25.62
C GLU A 194 -2.77 10.67 -24.48
N LEU A 195 -3.28 10.21 -23.34
CA LEU A 195 -3.61 11.05 -22.20
C LEU A 195 -2.37 11.46 -21.41
N SER A 196 -2.40 12.68 -20.88
CA SER A 196 -1.45 13.16 -19.87
C SER A 196 -1.63 12.43 -18.54
N GLY A 197 -0.64 12.53 -17.64
CA GLY A 197 -0.72 11.91 -16.32
C GLY A 197 -1.91 12.40 -15.48
N GLY A 198 -2.26 13.69 -15.56
CA GLY A 198 -3.42 14.25 -14.86
C GLY A 198 -4.75 13.78 -15.43
N GLU A 199 -4.86 13.68 -16.76
CA GLU A 199 -6.04 13.11 -17.43
C GLU A 199 -6.21 11.62 -17.08
N LEU A 200 -5.13 10.83 -17.14
CA LEU A 200 -5.13 9.43 -16.72
C LEU A 200 -5.54 9.27 -15.26
N GLN A 201 -5.06 10.16 -14.38
CA GLN A 201 -5.43 10.16 -12.97
C GLN A 201 -6.94 10.38 -12.78
N ARG A 202 -7.52 11.36 -13.48
CA ARG A 202 -8.97 11.62 -13.41
C ARG A 202 -9.79 10.47 -14.00
N VAL A 203 -9.35 9.89 -15.11
CA VAL A 203 -9.96 8.68 -15.69
C VAL A 203 -9.88 7.49 -14.73
N ALA A 204 -8.76 7.30 -14.02
CA ALA A 204 -8.60 6.23 -13.03
C ALA A 204 -9.55 6.41 -11.83
N ILE A 205 -9.72 7.66 -11.37
CA ILE A 205 -10.69 7.98 -10.31
C ILE A 205 -12.11 7.70 -10.80
N ALA A 206 -12.47 8.17 -12.00
CA ALA A 206 -13.78 7.90 -12.61
C ALA A 206 -14.06 6.40 -12.70
N ALA A 207 -13.16 5.63 -13.32
CA ALA A 207 -13.28 4.19 -13.46
C ALA A 207 -13.43 3.45 -12.12
N THR A 208 -12.85 3.99 -11.05
CA THR A 208 -12.98 3.43 -9.69
C THR A 208 -14.37 3.72 -9.12
N LEU A 209 -14.87 4.96 -9.27
CA LEU A 209 -16.19 5.38 -8.78
C LEU A 209 -17.36 4.72 -9.51
N LEU A 210 -17.17 4.31 -10.76
CA LEU A 210 -18.17 3.62 -11.57
C LEU A 210 -18.43 2.18 -11.14
N LYS A 211 -17.53 1.59 -10.36
CA LYS A 211 -17.74 0.26 -9.77
C LYS A 211 -18.79 0.34 -8.67
N ASP A 212 -19.62 -0.68 -8.58
CA ASP A 212 -20.57 -0.86 -7.47
C ASP A 212 -19.83 -1.53 -6.30
N ALA A 213 -19.38 -0.69 -5.36
CA ALA A 213 -18.57 -1.09 -4.24
C ALA A 213 -19.07 -0.45 -2.95
N ASP A 214 -18.91 -1.17 -1.85
CA ASP A 214 -19.26 -0.71 -0.51
C ASP A 214 -18.12 0.13 0.09
N VAL A 215 -16.87 -0.16 -0.30
CA VAL A 215 -15.68 0.61 0.11
C VAL A 215 -14.81 0.97 -1.09
N TYR A 216 -14.44 2.25 -1.17
CA TYR A 216 -13.54 2.78 -2.18
C TYR A 216 -12.19 3.17 -1.56
N PHE A 217 -11.10 2.61 -2.06
CA PHE A 217 -9.73 2.98 -1.67
C PHE A 217 -9.08 3.82 -2.76
N PHE A 218 -8.58 4.99 -2.37
CA PHE A 218 -7.84 5.90 -3.24
C PHE A 218 -6.41 6.07 -2.74
N ASP A 219 -5.46 5.39 -3.38
CA ASP A 219 -4.03 5.60 -3.12
C ASP A 219 -3.48 6.72 -4.02
N GLU A 220 -2.88 7.72 -3.39
CA GLU A 220 -2.35 8.94 -4.00
C GLU A 220 -3.26 9.56 -5.09
N PRO A 221 -4.52 9.96 -4.77
CA PRO A 221 -5.47 10.49 -5.75
C PRO A 221 -5.09 11.88 -6.28
N SER A 222 -4.21 12.62 -5.61
CA SER A 222 -3.81 13.98 -6.01
C SER A 222 -2.58 14.05 -6.90
N SER A 223 -1.92 12.92 -7.20
CA SER A 223 -0.70 12.89 -8.01
C SER A 223 -0.97 13.41 -9.43
N TYR A 224 -0.05 14.19 -9.97
CA TYR A 224 -0.14 14.86 -11.29
C TYR A 224 -1.24 15.90 -11.48
N LEU A 225 -2.15 16.06 -10.51
CA LEU A 225 -3.23 17.03 -10.58
C LEU A 225 -2.77 18.43 -10.17
N ASP A 226 -3.25 19.43 -10.92
CA ASP A 226 -3.13 20.83 -10.51
C ASP A 226 -4.06 21.18 -9.34
N ILE A 227 -3.97 22.40 -8.82
CA ILE A 227 -4.76 22.84 -7.65
C ILE A 227 -6.27 22.78 -7.95
N TYR A 228 -6.70 23.19 -9.15
CA TYR A 228 -8.12 23.21 -9.50
C TYR A 228 -8.67 21.79 -9.67
N GLU A 229 -7.91 20.91 -10.31
CA GLU A 229 -8.25 19.50 -10.48
C GLU A 229 -8.32 18.76 -9.13
N ARG A 230 -7.41 19.05 -8.19
CA ARG A 230 -7.47 18.48 -6.83
C ARG A 230 -8.74 18.89 -6.10
N MET A 231 -9.10 20.17 -6.17
CA MET A 231 -10.33 20.68 -5.53
C MET A 231 -11.60 20.11 -6.16
N ARG A 232 -11.55 19.69 -7.42
CA ARG A 232 -12.63 18.98 -8.10
C ARG A 232 -12.78 17.56 -7.56
N VAL A 233 -11.68 16.82 -7.45
CA VAL A 233 -11.67 15.44 -6.92
C VAL A 233 -12.18 15.38 -5.48
N VAL A 234 -11.82 16.35 -4.63
CA VAL A 234 -12.23 16.39 -3.21
C VAL A 234 -13.75 16.58 -3.01
N LYS A 235 -14.45 17.15 -4.00
CA LYS A 235 -15.90 17.42 -3.90
C LYS A 235 -16.79 16.21 -4.21
N ILE A 236 -16.19 15.15 -4.73
CA ILE A 236 -16.84 13.90 -5.11
C ILE A 236 -16.62 12.92 -3.96
#